data_AF-A0A6B2T873-F1
#
_entry.id   AF-A0A6B2T873-F1
#
_cell.length_a   1.000
_cell.length_b   1.000
_cell.length_c   1.000
_cell.angle_alpha   90.00
_cell.angle_beta   90.00
_cell.angle_gamma   90.00
#
_symmetry.space_group_name_H-M   'P 1'
#
loop_
_entity.id
_entity.type
_entity.pdbx_description
1 polymer ?
#
loop_
_entity_poly.entity_id
_entity_poly.type
_entity_poly.pdbx_seq_one_letter_code
_entity_poly.pdbx_strand_id
1 'polypeptide(L)'
;MLGEGNVAHTAMSGTGTTAEHDPLQTAVWRLRSRGCWTDAAALLASRAGAAAALQRTALLVERCLFTGEGWGEAEDGLRTAEALAEDDDDRGAAACERGQLAYASTVLNVRDRADEARTALGRA
;
A
#
# COMPACT_ATOMS: atom_id res chain seq x y z
N MET A 1 0.75 -50.75 24.16
CA MET A 1 1.35 -49.40 24.26
C MET A 1 1.76 -48.95 22.87
N LEU A 2 0.82 -48.39 22.10
CA LEU A 2 0.96 -47.60 20.86
C LEU A 2 -0.42 -46.91 20.76
N GLY A 3 -0.65 -45.68 21.23
CA GLY A 3 -0.11 -44.43 20.68
C GLY A 3 -1.14 -43.82 19.71
N GLU A 4 -2.32 -43.41 20.21
CA GLU A 4 -3.36 -42.72 19.42
C GLU A 4 -2.86 -41.33 19.02
N GLY A 5 -2.42 -41.21 17.76
CA GLY A 5 -2.06 -39.93 17.16
C GLY A 5 -3.31 -39.16 16.74
N ASN A 6 -3.68 -38.18 17.55
CA ASN A 6 -4.65 -37.13 17.25
C ASN A 6 -4.28 -36.43 15.92
N VAL A 7 -4.95 -36.77 14.82
CA VAL A 7 -4.92 -35.98 13.59
C VAL A 7 -5.56 -34.63 13.91
N ALA A 8 -4.72 -33.62 14.08
CA ALA A 8 -5.17 -32.25 14.15
C ALA A 8 -5.90 -31.93 12.83
N HIS A 9 -7.22 -31.87 12.88
CA HIS A 9 -8.03 -31.21 11.87
C HIS A 9 -7.62 -29.73 11.89
N THR A 10 -6.59 -29.38 11.12
CA THR A 10 -6.36 -28.00 10.72
C THR A 10 -7.60 -27.57 9.96
N ALA A 11 -8.44 -26.79 10.63
CA ALA A 11 -9.49 -26.02 10.00
C ALA A 11 -8.83 -25.03 9.03
N MET A 12 -8.60 -25.48 7.80
CA MET A 12 -8.34 -24.59 6.68
C MET A 12 -9.64 -23.80 6.48
N SER A 13 -9.68 -22.59 7.02
CA SER A 13 -10.77 -21.63 6.81
C SER A 13 -10.99 -21.52 5.30
N GLY A 14 -12.18 -21.92 4.86
CA GLY A 14 -12.61 -22.01 3.47
C GLY A 14 -12.82 -20.65 2.82
N THR A 15 -11.80 -19.79 2.83
CA THR A 15 -11.68 -18.67 1.89
C THR A 15 -10.66 -19.08 0.85
N GLY A 16 -11.12 -19.76 -0.19
CA GLY A 16 -10.25 -20.27 -1.25
C GLY A 16 -9.41 -19.16 -1.87
N THR A 17 -8.10 -19.37 -1.92
CA THR A 17 -7.12 -18.61 -2.74
C THR A 17 -7.31 -18.92 -4.22
N THR A 18 -8.54 -18.85 -4.71
CA THR A 18 -8.90 -18.99 -6.12
C THR A 18 -9.92 -17.92 -6.49
N ALA A 19 -9.72 -16.68 -6.04
CA ALA A 19 -9.98 -15.58 -6.94
C ALA A 19 -9.01 -15.78 -8.10
N GLU A 20 -9.49 -15.80 -9.34
CA GLU A 20 -8.63 -15.79 -10.51
C GLU A 20 -7.55 -14.73 -10.30
N HIS A 21 -6.30 -15.16 -10.10
CA HIS A 21 -5.24 -14.26 -9.68
C HIS A 21 -4.94 -13.34 -10.86
N ASP A 22 -5.38 -12.08 -10.79
CA ASP A 22 -4.97 -11.05 -11.74
C ASP A 22 -3.44 -11.13 -11.91
N PRO A 23 -2.94 -11.48 -13.12
CA PRO A 23 -1.52 -11.66 -13.35
C PRO A 23 -0.72 -10.40 -12.99
N LEU A 24 -1.32 -9.22 -13.19
CA LEU A 24 -0.72 -7.95 -12.80
C LEU A 24 -0.54 -7.87 -11.28
N GLN A 25 -1.58 -8.19 -10.51
CA GLN A 25 -1.51 -8.16 -9.05
C GLN A 25 -0.53 -9.20 -8.50
N THR A 26 -0.45 -10.36 -9.14
CA THR A 26 0.57 -11.38 -8.82
C THR A 26 1.98 -10.86 -9.07
N ALA A 27 2.21 -10.16 -10.18
CA ALA A 27 3.51 -9.57 -10.49
C ALA A 27 3.87 -8.43 -9.53
N VAL A 28 2.92 -7.54 -9.22
CA VAL A 28 3.08 -6.46 -8.23
C VAL A 28 3.45 -7.04 -6.86
N TRP A 29 2.73 -8.07 -6.41
CA TRP A 29 3.04 -8.74 -5.14
C TRP A 29 4.45 -9.32 -5.13
N ARG A 30 4.84 -10.07 -6.17
CA ARG A 30 6.19 -10.67 -6.27
C ARG A 30 7.30 -9.62 -6.25
N LEU A 31 7.12 -8.49 -6.93
CA LEU A 31 8.11 -7.41 -6.96
C LEU A 31 8.18 -6.68 -5.61
N ARG A 32 7.03 -6.33 -5.02
CA ARG A 32 6.95 -5.72 -3.69
C ARG A 32 7.65 -6.58 -2.63
N SER A 33 7.39 -7.88 -2.61
CA SER A 33 8.01 -8.82 -1.65
C SER A 33 9.53 -8.93 -1.77
N ARG A 34 10.12 -8.47 -2.90
CA ARG A 34 11.57 -8.45 -3.13
C ARG A 34 12.18 -7.06 -2.94
N GLY A 35 11.40 -6.06 -2.52
CA GLY A 35 11.84 -4.67 -2.43
C GLY A 35 11.97 -3.98 -3.79
N CYS A 36 11.44 -4.55 -4.87
CA CYS A 36 11.43 -3.94 -6.20
C CYS A 36 10.22 -2.99 -6.34
N TRP A 37 10.09 -2.00 -5.44
CA TRP A 37 8.92 -1.14 -5.36
C TRP A 37 8.71 -0.27 -6.59
N THR A 38 9.78 0.32 -7.14
CA THR A 38 9.69 1.17 -8.34
C THR A 38 9.18 0.38 -9.54
N ASP A 39 9.67 -0.84 -9.74
CA ASP A 39 9.20 -1.72 -10.82
C ASP A 39 7.74 -2.12 -10.60
N ALA A 40 7.36 -2.45 -9.36
CA ALA A 40 5.97 -2.75 -9.01
C ALA A 40 5.04 -1.55 -9.29
N ALA A 41 5.47 -0.34 -8.92
CA ALA A 41 4.76 0.91 -9.16
C ALA A 41 4.65 1.23 -10.67
N ALA A 42 5.68 0.92 -11.45
CA ALA A 42 5.68 1.08 -12.90
C ALA A 42 4.67 0.16 -13.60
N LEU A 43 4.49 -1.08 -13.11
CA LEU A 43 3.46 -1.99 -13.64
C LEU A 43 2.03 -1.44 -13.49
N LEU A 44 1.78 -0.63 -12.46
CA LEU A 44 0.48 -0.01 -12.22
C LEU A 44 0.25 1.26 -13.04
N ALA A 45 1.29 1.84 -13.67
CA ALA A 45 1.20 3.11 -14.38
C ALA A 45 0.25 3.08 -15.59
N SER A 46 -0.04 1.90 -16.14
CA SER A 46 -0.98 1.74 -17.26
C SER A 46 -2.45 1.66 -16.82
N ARG A 47 -2.73 1.57 -15.51
CA ARG A 47 -4.11 1.55 -15.00
C ARG A 47 -4.55 2.97 -14.62
N ALA A 48 -5.77 3.30 -15.01
CA ALA A 48 -6.43 4.55 -14.66
C ALA A 48 -7.24 4.42 -13.35
N GLY A 49 -7.57 5.57 -12.76
CA GLY A 49 -8.45 5.69 -11.60
C GLY A 49 -7.74 5.81 -10.26
N ALA A 50 -8.48 6.30 -9.25
CA ALA A 50 -7.99 6.55 -7.90
C ALA A 50 -7.35 5.31 -7.26
N ALA A 51 -8.01 4.15 -7.36
CA ALA A 51 -7.52 2.91 -6.77
C ALA A 51 -6.13 2.49 -7.29
N ALA A 52 -5.89 2.60 -8.61
CA ALA A 52 -4.59 2.26 -9.19
C ALA A 52 -3.51 3.27 -8.80
N ALA A 53 -3.84 4.56 -8.79
CA ALA A 53 -2.94 5.62 -8.35
C ALA A 53 -2.58 5.48 -6.87
N LEU A 54 -3.54 5.11 -6.03
CA LEU A 54 -3.34 4.86 -4.61
C LEU A 54 -2.46 3.63 -4.37
N GLN A 55 -2.73 2.51 -5.05
CA GLN A 55 -1.89 1.31 -4.94
C GLN A 55 -0.45 1.59 -5.37
N ARG A 56 -0.26 2.36 -6.45
CA ARG A 56 1.06 2.83 -6.89
C ARG A 56 1.74 3.67 -5.81
N THR A 57 1.00 4.59 -5.19
CA THR A 57 1.50 5.46 -4.13
C THR A 57 1.93 4.66 -2.90
N ALA A 58 1.13 3.68 -2.46
CA ALA A 58 1.46 2.83 -1.32
C ALA A 58 2.80 2.10 -1.49
N LEU A 59 3.13 1.64 -2.70
CA LEU A 59 4.43 1.03 -2.99
C LEU A 59 5.59 2.04 -2.85
N LEU A 60 5.37 3.30 -3.26
CA LEU A 60 6.37 4.36 -3.16
C LEU A 60 6.56 4.84 -1.71
N VAL A 61 5.48 4.93 -0.94
CA VAL A 61 5.54 5.25 0.51
C VAL A 61 6.24 4.12 1.26
N GLU A 62 5.95 2.87 0.94
CA GLU A 62 6.65 1.72 1.50
C GLU A 62 8.15 1.76 1.18
N ARG A 63 8.54 2.08 -0.06
CA ARG A 63 9.95 2.32 -0.41
C ARG A 63 10.56 3.41 0.47
N CYS A 64 9.87 4.53 0.68
CA CYS A 64 10.35 5.60 1.55
C CYS A 64 10.63 5.08 2.96
N LEU A 65 9.70 4.31 3.53
CA LEU A 65 9.83 3.74 4.87
C LEU A 65 11.04 2.79 5.00
N PHE A 66 11.29 1.94 4.00
CA PHE A 66 12.36 0.94 4.08
C PHE A 66 13.73 1.45 3.65
N THR A 67 13.80 2.50 2.81
CA THR A 67 15.07 2.98 2.23
C THR A 67 15.45 4.38 2.70
N GLY A 68 14.51 5.17 3.21
CA GLY A 68 14.73 6.59 3.50
C GLY A 68 14.85 7.47 2.24
N GLU A 69 14.54 6.95 1.06
CA GLU A 69 14.65 7.65 -0.23
C GLU A 69 13.32 7.69 -0.99
N GLY A 70 13.23 8.52 -2.03
CA GLY A 70 12.08 8.53 -2.95
C GLY A 70 10.89 9.40 -2.54
N TRP A 71 11.04 10.22 -1.49
CA TRP A 71 9.98 11.06 -0.92
C TRP A 71 9.21 11.92 -1.92
N GLY A 72 9.91 12.57 -2.86
CA GLY A 72 9.27 13.41 -3.88
C GLY A 72 8.34 12.62 -4.81
N GLU A 73 8.76 11.41 -5.21
CA GLU A 73 7.95 10.55 -6.08
C GLU A 73 6.71 10.03 -5.34
N ALA A 74 6.84 9.70 -4.05
CA ALA A 74 5.71 9.33 -3.21
C ALA A 74 4.73 10.50 -3.02
N GLU A 75 5.23 11.72 -2.80
CA GLU A 75 4.40 12.92 -2.71
C GLU A 75 3.65 13.23 -4.02
N ASP A 76 4.32 13.14 -5.16
CA ASP A 76 3.72 13.35 -6.48
C ASP A 76 2.65 12.29 -6.78
N GLY A 77 2.94 11.01 -6.48
CA GLY A 77 1.98 9.92 -6.59
C GLY A 77 0.75 10.18 -5.72
N LEU A 78 0.97 10.59 -4.48
CA LEU A 78 -0.11 10.86 -3.53
C LEU A 78 -0.97 12.05 -3.96
N ARG A 79 -0.37 13.15 -4.45
CA ARG A 79 -1.13 14.28 -5.04
C ARG A 79 -1.99 13.83 -6.22
N THR A 80 -1.49 12.91 -7.04
CA THR A 80 -2.24 12.33 -8.16
C THR A 80 -3.41 11.49 -7.67
N ALA A 81 -3.20 10.62 -6.66
CA ALA A 81 -4.26 9.79 -6.09
C ALA A 81 -5.39 10.63 -5.49
N GLU A 82 -5.06 11.72 -4.80
CA GLU A 82 -6.07 12.66 -4.29
C GLU A 82 -6.85 13.36 -5.38
N ALA A 83 -6.17 13.81 -6.44
CA ALA A 83 -6.82 14.52 -7.52
C ALA A 83 -7.81 13.63 -8.29
N LEU A 84 -7.59 12.31 -8.26
CA LEU A 84 -8.46 11.31 -8.87
C LEU A 84 -9.58 10.82 -7.95
N ALA A 85 -9.57 11.17 -6.66
CA ALA A 85 -10.58 10.70 -5.70
C ALA A 85 -11.94 11.36 -5.96
N GLU A 86 -12.94 10.55 -6.33
CA GLU A 86 -14.27 11.05 -6.70
C GLU A 86 -15.25 10.96 -5.53
N ASP A 87 -15.18 9.89 -4.75
CA ASP A 87 -16.06 9.63 -3.61
C ASP A 87 -15.34 9.72 -2.24
N ASP A 88 -16.10 9.55 -1.16
CA ASP A 88 -15.57 9.62 0.20
C ASP A 88 -14.65 8.45 0.54
N ASP A 89 -14.86 7.28 -0.05
CA ASP A 89 -14.01 6.10 0.18
C ASP A 89 -12.62 6.34 -0.44
N ASP A 90 -12.57 6.84 -1.67
CA ASP A 90 -11.32 7.25 -2.33
C ASP A 90 -10.59 8.34 -1.53
N ARG A 91 -11.34 9.36 -1.06
CA ARG A 91 -10.78 10.44 -0.24
C ARG A 91 -10.22 9.93 1.08
N GLY A 92 -10.94 9.04 1.75
CA GLY A 92 -10.51 8.41 3.00
C GLY A 92 -9.27 7.54 2.80
N ALA A 93 -9.20 6.79 1.71
CA ALA A 93 -8.06 5.95 1.38
C ALA A 93 -6.81 6.79 1.05
N ALA A 94 -6.96 7.88 0.28
CA ALA A 94 -5.88 8.83 0.02
C ALA A 94 -5.43 9.58 1.29
N ALA A 95 -6.35 9.90 2.20
CA ALA A 95 -6.03 10.50 3.49
C ALA A 95 -5.23 9.54 4.39
N CYS A 96 -5.59 8.25 4.42
CA CYS A 96 -4.82 7.21 5.12
C CYS A 96 -3.39 7.13 4.60
N GLU A 97 -3.21 7.13 3.28
CA GLU A 97 -1.88 7.06 2.67
C GLU A 97 -1.03 8.30 2.97
N ARG A 98 -1.64 9.49 3.06
CA ARG A 98 -0.94 10.69 3.55
C ARG A 98 -0.47 10.56 4.99
N GLY A 99 -1.33 10.00 5.84
CA GLY A 99 -0.98 9.67 7.21
C GLY A 99 0.25 8.76 7.27
N GLN A 100 0.31 7.75 6.40
CA GLN A 100 1.47 6.86 6.31
C GLN A 100 2.74 7.56 5.85
N LEU A 101 2.68 8.38 4.80
CA LEU A 101 3.84 9.13 4.33
C LEU A 101 4.41 10.07 5.41
N ALA A 102 3.55 10.74 6.16
CA ALA A 102 3.95 11.60 7.27
C ALA A 102 4.48 10.80 8.48
N TYR A 103 3.88 9.65 8.78
CA TYR A 103 4.39 8.74 9.80
C TYR A 103 5.81 8.28 9.44
N ALA A 104 6.02 7.81 8.20
CA ALA A 104 7.33 7.38 7.72
C ALA A 104 8.37 8.50 7.79
N SER A 105 8.03 9.73 7.36
CA SER A 105 8.95 10.86 7.41
C SER A 105 9.35 11.26 8.84
N THR A 106 8.40 11.12 9.78
CA THR A 106 8.60 11.40 11.20
C THR A 106 9.49 10.33 11.84
N VAL A 107 9.18 9.05 11.65
CA VAL A 107 9.94 7.93 12.21
C VAL A 107 11.39 7.93 11.72
N LEU A 108 11.62 8.29 10.45
CA LEU A 108 12.95 8.35 9.87
C LEU A 108 13.66 9.69 10.09
N ASN A 109 13.05 10.63 10.82
CA ASN A 109 13.58 11.97 11.10
C ASN A 109 14.03 12.72 9.82
N VAL A 110 13.35 12.48 8.70
CA VAL A 110 13.66 13.11 7.40
C VAL A 110 13.09 14.53 7.39
N ARG A 111 11.82 14.68 7.79
CA ARG A 111 11.11 15.95 8.02
C ARG A 111 9.89 15.70 8.92
N ASP A 112 9.64 16.60 9.86
CA ASP A 112 8.38 16.62 10.62
C ASP A 112 7.24 17.08 9.70
N ARG A 113 6.26 16.20 9.47
CA ARG A 113 5.09 16.38 8.58
C ARG A 113 3.77 16.13 9.33
N ALA A 114 3.80 16.12 10.67
CA ALA A 114 2.65 15.72 11.48
C ALA A 114 1.42 16.62 11.27
N ASP A 115 1.63 17.91 10.99
CA ASP A 115 0.54 18.86 10.77
C ASP A 115 -0.18 18.64 9.43
N GLU A 116 0.55 18.34 8.35
CA GLU A 116 -0.03 18.02 7.04
C GLU A 116 -0.92 16.75 7.11
N ALA A 117 -0.49 15.74 7.88
CA ALA A 117 -1.29 14.54 8.12
C ALA A 117 -2.58 14.85 8.90
N ARG A 118 -2.48 15.67 9.96
CA ARG A 118 -3.63 16.02 10.79
C ARG A 118 -4.67 16.80 9.99
N THR A 119 -4.25 17.76 9.17
CA THR A 119 -5.14 18.49 8.27
C THR A 119 -5.82 17.57 7.28
N ALA A 120 -5.12 16.57 6.75
CA ALA A 120 -5.69 15.66 5.77
C ALA A 120 -6.71 14.67 6.35
N LEU A 121 -6.47 14.15 7.56
CA LEU A 121 -7.43 13.29 8.25
C LEU A 121 -8.67 14.06 8.73
N GLY A 122 -8.50 15.33 9.13
CA GLY A 122 -9.62 16.14 9.63
C GLY A 122 -10.62 16.61 8.56
N ARG A 123 -10.33 16.39 7.28
CA ARG A 123 -11.21 16.74 6.14
C ARG A 123 -11.79 15.51 5.41
N ALA A 124 -11.40 14.31 5.83
CA ALA A 124 -11.97 13.05 5.38
C ALA A 124 -13.18 12.70 6.27
#